data_AF-A0A7Y8EL19-F1
#
_entry.id   AF-A0A7Y8EL19-F1
#
_cell.length_a   1.000
_cell.length_b   1.000
_cell.length_c   1.000
_cell.angle_alpha   90.00
_cell.angle_beta   90.00
_cell.angle_gamma   90.00
#
_symmetry.space_group_name_H-M   'P 1'
#
loop_
_entity.id
_entity.type
_entity.pdbx_description
1 polymer ?
#
loop_
_entity_poly.entity_id
_entity_poly.type
_entity_poly.pdbx_seq_one_letter_code
_entity_poly.pdbx_strand_id
1 'polypeptide(L)'
;MFGFSPLKRVALAAATLAFTAHAAAADLTLDAYNPGETAMMPVTSVLVSGDKDAILVDAQFGNTQAEQLVQKIRASGKRLTTIYISHGDPDYYFGLDTLTAAFPQAKVVAPQPVVDHIKATVEHKLAFWGPKLGADKPAKAVIPQVLEGHSLTLEGKQLEVIGLDGAQPDRTFVWIPSIKAVVGGVVVSENIHVWMADTQTAKSHTDWLATLQRIQDLKPRTVIPGHYLGTPSLKSVAFTADYIKAFDEETAKAKDSAALISAMKKRYPTLGDASTLELGAKVAKGEMQW
;
A
#
# COMPACT_ATOMS: atom_id res chain seq x y z
N MET A 1 -39.66 5.13 82.38
CA MET A 1 -38.29 4.59 82.26
C MET A 1 -38.29 3.55 81.16
N PHE A 2 -37.41 3.75 80.18
CA PHE A 2 -36.68 2.79 79.31
C PHE A 2 -37.31 1.40 79.04
N GLY A 3 -37.38 0.90 77.80
CA GLY A 3 -36.43 1.12 76.72
C GLY A 3 -36.86 0.56 75.36
N PHE A 4 -36.05 0.97 74.39
CA PHE A 4 -36.21 0.89 72.95
C PHE A 4 -36.12 -0.53 72.38
N SER A 5 -36.93 -0.80 71.37
CA SER A 5 -36.66 -1.80 70.32
C SER A 5 -35.72 -1.19 69.28
N PRO A 6 -34.82 -2.00 68.67
CA PRO A 6 -34.67 -1.88 67.24
C PRO A 6 -34.63 -3.23 66.52
N LEU A 7 -35.55 -3.38 65.56
CA LEU A 7 -35.42 -4.35 64.47
C LEU A 7 -34.11 -4.07 63.72
N LYS A 8 -33.20 -5.06 63.70
CA LYS A 8 -32.07 -5.10 62.77
C LYS A 8 -32.61 -5.37 61.36
N ARG A 9 -32.75 -4.32 60.56
CA ARG A 9 -32.91 -4.45 59.10
C ARG A 9 -31.56 -4.82 58.50
N VAL A 10 -31.40 -6.07 58.10
CA VAL A 10 -30.30 -6.52 57.24
C VAL A 10 -30.65 -6.09 55.81
N ALA A 11 -30.01 -5.03 55.32
CA ALA A 11 -30.07 -4.65 53.92
C ALA A 11 -29.11 -5.56 53.13
N LEU A 12 -29.67 -6.48 52.35
CA LEU A 12 -28.90 -7.31 51.42
C LEU A 12 -28.64 -6.47 50.16
N ALA A 13 -27.46 -5.87 50.06
CA ALA A 13 -27.01 -5.21 48.84
C ALA A 13 -26.61 -6.28 47.81
N ALA A 14 -27.50 -6.56 46.85
CA ALA A 14 -27.16 -7.38 45.70
C ALA A 14 -26.31 -6.53 44.73
N ALA A 15 -25.01 -6.72 44.74
CA ALA A 15 -24.11 -6.17 43.74
C ALA A 15 -24.26 -6.99 42.44
N THR A 16 -25.01 -6.45 41.47
CA THR A 16 -25.04 -6.96 40.11
C THR A 16 -23.73 -6.62 39.41
N LEU A 17 -22.79 -7.57 39.42
CA LEU A 17 -21.61 -7.53 38.54
C LEU A 17 -22.07 -7.72 37.10
N ALA A 18 -22.24 -6.61 36.37
CA ALA A 18 -22.39 -6.64 34.93
C ALA A 18 -21.03 -7.04 34.33
N PHE A 19 -20.85 -8.33 34.03
CA PHE A 19 -19.76 -8.79 33.18
C PHE A 19 -20.05 -8.32 31.75
N THR A 20 -19.52 -7.15 31.39
CA THR A 20 -19.35 -6.80 29.98
C THR A 20 -18.23 -7.68 29.43
N ALA A 21 -18.61 -8.82 28.84
CA ALA A 21 -17.71 -9.57 27.99
C ALA A 21 -17.37 -8.67 26.80
N HIS A 22 -16.26 -7.94 26.89
CA HIS A 22 -15.60 -7.40 25.70
C HIS A 22 -15.12 -8.63 24.91
N ALA A 23 -15.91 -9.05 23.92
CA ALA A 23 -15.41 -9.95 22.91
C ALA A 23 -14.15 -9.28 22.33
N ALA A 24 -12.99 -9.89 22.54
CA ALA A 24 -11.76 -9.43 21.92
C ALA A 24 -11.97 -9.53 20.41
N ALA A 25 -11.96 -8.39 19.70
CA ALA A 25 -12.08 -8.36 18.25
C ALA A 25 -10.98 -9.25 17.65
N ALA A 26 -11.34 -10.16 16.74
CA ALA A 26 -10.36 -11.08 16.17
C ALA A 26 -9.20 -10.33 15.52
N ASP A 27 -8.03 -10.96 15.49
CA ASP A 27 -6.87 -10.36 14.84
C ASP A 27 -7.13 -10.12 13.36
N LEU A 28 -6.65 -8.96 12.88
CA LEU A 28 -6.76 -8.64 11.47
C LEU A 28 -5.96 -9.67 10.67
N THR A 29 -6.48 -10.05 9.53
CA THR A 29 -5.80 -10.97 8.61
C THR A 29 -5.44 -10.23 7.33
N LEU A 30 -4.36 -10.66 6.69
CA LEU A 30 -3.86 -10.10 5.45
C LEU A 30 -3.97 -11.15 4.36
N ASP A 31 -4.61 -10.76 3.26
CA ASP A 31 -4.70 -11.60 2.08
C ASP A 31 -4.24 -10.81 0.86
N ALA A 32 -2.99 -11.07 0.45
CA ALA A 32 -2.35 -10.36 -0.65
C ALA A 32 -2.76 -10.97 -2.01
N TYR A 33 -2.92 -10.09 -2.98
CA TYR A 33 -3.01 -10.43 -4.39
C TYR A 33 -1.89 -9.70 -5.13
N ASN A 34 -1.02 -10.47 -5.77
CA ASN A 34 0.00 -9.97 -6.68
C ASN A 34 -0.04 -10.86 -7.93
N PRO A 35 -0.20 -10.29 -9.14
CA PRO A 35 -0.30 -11.07 -10.37
C PRO A 35 1.05 -11.67 -10.81
N GLY A 36 2.17 -11.29 -10.18
CA GLY A 36 3.51 -11.71 -10.57
C GLY A 36 3.78 -11.37 -12.03
N GLU A 37 4.35 -12.32 -12.77
CA GLU A 37 4.67 -12.16 -14.20
C GLU A 37 3.45 -12.24 -15.12
N THR A 38 2.24 -12.48 -14.59
CA THR A 38 1.02 -12.64 -15.40
C THR A 38 0.34 -11.31 -15.75
N ALA A 39 0.83 -10.19 -15.24
CA ALA A 39 0.37 -8.84 -15.57
C ALA A 39 1.53 -7.93 -15.98
N MET A 40 1.19 -6.78 -16.58
CA MET A 40 2.18 -5.78 -17.01
C MET A 40 3.01 -5.22 -15.85
N MET A 41 2.41 -5.09 -14.67
CA MET A 41 3.06 -4.59 -13.46
C MET A 41 2.72 -5.55 -12.32
N PRO A 42 3.72 -6.04 -11.54
CA PRO A 42 3.47 -6.91 -10.40
C PRO A 42 3.05 -6.10 -9.17
N VAL A 43 2.04 -5.25 -9.30
CA VAL A 43 1.50 -4.41 -8.22
C VAL A 43 0.68 -5.25 -7.25
N THR A 44 0.77 -4.94 -5.96
CA THR A 44 0.14 -5.72 -4.90
C THR A 44 -1.08 -5.01 -4.35
N SER A 45 -2.18 -5.74 -4.27
CA SER A 45 -3.34 -5.34 -3.48
C SER A 45 -3.43 -6.20 -2.23
N VAL A 46 -3.82 -5.61 -1.11
CA VAL A 46 -3.94 -6.34 0.17
C VAL A 46 -5.33 -6.18 0.74
N LEU A 47 -6.06 -7.28 0.89
CA LEU A 47 -7.32 -7.32 1.61
C LEU A 47 -7.03 -7.49 3.10
N VAL A 48 -7.26 -6.43 3.88
CA VAL A 48 -7.17 -6.44 5.34
C VAL A 48 -8.54 -6.77 5.90
N SER A 49 -8.69 -7.91 6.54
CA SER A 49 -9.99 -8.43 6.99
C SER A 49 -10.08 -8.47 8.52
N GLY A 50 -11.19 -7.96 9.05
CA GLY A 50 -11.63 -8.20 10.42
C GLY A 50 -12.61 -9.38 10.51
N ASP A 51 -13.49 -9.37 11.49
CA ASP A 51 -14.53 -10.38 11.70
C ASP A 51 -15.64 -10.31 10.64
N LYS A 52 -16.10 -9.11 10.29
CA LYS A 52 -17.23 -8.85 9.38
C LYS A 52 -16.82 -7.98 8.19
N ASP A 53 -16.01 -6.97 8.44
CA ASP A 53 -15.65 -5.96 7.47
C ASP A 53 -14.22 -6.17 6.92
N ALA A 54 -13.94 -5.55 5.78
CA ALA A 54 -12.60 -5.52 5.19
C ALA A 54 -12.28 -4.16 4.55
N ILE A 55 -10.99 -3.85 4.51
CA ILE A 55 -10.41 -2.74 3.75
C ILE A 55 -9.50 -3.32 2.67
N LEU A 56 -9.65 -2.86 1.43
CA LEU A 56 -8.72 -3.16 0.35
C LEU A 56 -7.67 -2.04 0.26
N VAL A 57 -6.40 -2.41 0.24
CA VAL A 57 -5.29 -1.50 -0.09
C VAL A 57 -4.89 -1.74 -1.54
N ASP A 58 -4.97 -0.70 -2.37
CA ASP A 58 -4.65 -0.63 -3.80
C ASP A 58 -5.53 -1.50 -4.72
N ALA A 59 -5.73 -1.06 -5.96
CA ALA A 59 -6.83 -1.48 -6.83
C ALA A 59 -6.40 -2.17 -8.14
N GLN A 60 -5.11 -2.45 -8.33
CA GLN A 60 -4.54 -3.03 -9.56
C GLN A 60 -4.64 -2.12 -10.79
N PHE A 61 -3.88 -2.50 -11.82
CA PHE A 61 -3.72 -1.71 -13.04
C PHE A 61 -4.78 -1.98 -14.10
N GLY A 62 -5.07 -3.26 -14.35
CA GLY A 62 -5.97 -3.71 -15.40
C GLY A 62 -7.29 -4.26 -14.86
N ASN A 63 -8.35 -4.17 -15.67
CA ASN A 63 -9.68 -4.68 -15.32
C ASN A 63 -9.67 -6.18 -15.02
N THR A 64 -8.79 -6.96 -15.68
CA THR A 64 -8.65 -8.40 -15.50
C THR A 64 -8.18 -8.72 -14.08
N GLN A 65 -7.13 -8.05 -13.60
CA GLN A 65 -6.65 -8.21 -12.23
C GLN A 65 -7.66 -7.65 -11.22
N ALA A 66 -8.33 -6.53 -11.55
CA ALA A 66 -9.38 -5.97 -10.71
C ALA A 66 -10.59 -6.93 -10.56
N GLU A 67 -10.98 -7.65 -11.60
CA GLU A 67 -12.04 -8.67 -11.50
C GLU A 67 -11.60 -9.86 -10.65
N GLN A 68 -10.32 -10.28 -10.72
CA GLN A 68 -9.79 -11.29 -9.81
C GLN A 68 -9.85 -10.84 -8.35
N LEU A 69 -9.59 -9.56 -8.07
CA LEU A 69 -9.81 -8.97 -6.75
C LEU A 69 -11.29 -8.99 -6.35
N VAL A 70 -12.22 -8.69 -7.25
CA VAL A 70 -13.66 -8.79 -6.97
C VAL A 70 -14.02 -10.20 -6.50
N GLN A 71 -13.53 -11.23 -7.19
CA GLN A 71 -13.78 -12.61 -6.80
C GLN A 71 -13.15 -12.97 -5.45
N LYS A 72 -11.91 -12.50 -5.21
CA LYS A 72 -11.21 -12.68 -3.93
C LYS A 72 -11.98 -12.05 -2.76
N ILE A 73 -12.48 -10.83 -2.93
CA ILE A 73 -13.27 -10.12 -1.92
C ILE A 73 -14.59 -10.85 -1.67
N ARG A 74 -15.30 -11.29 -2.72
CA ARG A 74 -16.53 -12.08 -2.57
C ARG A 74 -16.29 -13.39 -1.81
N ALA A 75 -15.21 -14.10 -2.16
CA ALA A 75 -14.84 -15.36 -1.51
C ALA A 75 -14.48 -15.20 -0.03
N SER A 76 -14.00 -14.02 0.38
CA SER A 76 -13.69 -13.73 1.79
C SER A 76 -14.94 -13.74 2.70
N GLY A 77 -16.13 -13.53 2.12
CA GLY A 77 -17.38 -13.35 2.87
C GLY A 77 -17.45 -12.06 3.69
N LYS A 78 -16.45 -11.17 3.58
CA LYS A 78 -16.39 -9.89 4.31
C LYS A 78 -17.12 -8.81 3.53
N ARG A 79 -17.66 -7.83 4.26
CA ARG A 79 -18.17 -6.59 3.67
C ARG A 79 -17.01 -5.63 3.41
N LEU A 80 -16.76 -5.32 2.14
CA LEU A 80 -15.78 -4.28 1.79
C LEU A 80 -16.34 -2.91 2.15
N THR A 81 -15.73 -2.24 3.13
CA THR A 81 -16.17 -0.93 3.61
C THR A 81 -15.36 0.21 3.00
N THR A 82 -14.08 -0.02 2.70
CA THR A 82 -13.18 1.00 2.18
C THR A 82 -12.15 0.40 1.22
N ILE A 83 -11.84 1.15 0.17
CA ILE A 83 -10.70 0.94 -0.73
C ILE A 83 -9.76 2.12 -0.51
N TYR A 84 -8.57 1.85 -0.01
CA TYR A 84 -7.51 2.83 0.21
C TYR A 84 -6.49 2.76 -0.93
N ILE A 85 -6.19 3.91 -1.54
CA ILE A 85 -5.17 4.03 -2.58
C ILE A 85 -3.93 4.68 -1.99
N SER A 86 -2.81 3.96 -2.03
CA SER A 86 -1.57 4.34 -1.37
C SER A 86 -0.66 5.24 -2.20
N HIS A 87 -0.77 5.20 -3.53
CA HIS A 87 0.08 5.96 -4.45
C HIS A 87 -0.68 6.45 -5.69
N GLY A 88 -0.14 7.48 -6.35
CA GLY A 88 -0.80 8.19 -7.44
C GLY A 88 -0.60 7.61 -8.83
N ASP A 89 0.19 6.53 -8.96
CA ASP A 89 0.41 5.86 -10.22
C ASP A 89 -0.77 4.94 -10.61
N PRO A 90 -1.03 4.79 -11.92
CA PRO A 90 -2.25 4.18 -12.43
C PRO A 90 -2.43 2.72 -12.05
N ASP A 91 -1.36 1.97 -11.83
CA ASP A 91 -1.40 0.59 -11.37
C ASP A 91 -1.94 0.43 -9.94
N TYR A 92 -1.99 1.51 -9.16
CA TYR A 92 -2.61 1.53 -7.84
C TYR A 92 -4.11 1.79 -7.90
N TYR A 93 -4.65 2.47 -8.93
CA TYR A 93 -6.02 3.00 -8.90
C TYR A 93 -6.88 2.75 -10.15
N PHE A 94 -6.34 2.30 -11.28
CA PHE A 94 -7.14 2.10 -12.50
C PHE A 94 -8.23 1.05 -12.33
N GLY A 95 -7.97 -0.04 -11.62
CA GLY A 95 -8.97 -1.07 -11.33
C GLY A 95 -10.12 -0.63 -10.43
N LEU A 96 -10.11 0.61 -9.91
CA LEU A 96 -11.24 1.18 -9.18
C LEU A 96 -12.54 1.21 -10.00
N ASP A 97 -12.47 1.32 -11.32
CA ASP A 97 -13.67 1.27 -12.17
C ASP A 97 -14.44 -0.04 -11.97
N THR A 98 -13.74 -1.17 -12.10
CA THR A 98 -14.27 -2.52 -11.85
C THR A 98 -14.71 -2.70 -10.39
N LEU A 99 -13.86 -2.30 -9.44
CA LEU A 99 -14.13 -2.53 -8.01
C LEU A 99 -15.31 -1.71 -7.49
N THR A 100 -15.46 -0.45 -7.93
CA THR A 100 -16.59 0.40 -7.49
C THR A 100 -17.91 -0.01 -8.15
N ALA A 101 -17.87 -0.60 -9.35
CA ALA A 101 -19.05 -1.23 -9.95
C ALA A 101 -19.51 -2.47 -9.14
N ALA A 102 -18.58 -3.29 -8.65
CA ALA A 102 -18.87 -4.48 -7.87
C ALA A 102 -19.25 -4.18 -6.40
N PHE A 103 -18.67 -3.13 -5.81
CA PHE A 103 -18.85 -2.75 -4.40
C PHE A 103 -19.22 -1.26 -4.25
N PRO A 104 -20.40 -0.83 -4.72
CA PRO A 104 -20.77 0.59 -4.76
C PRO A 104 -20.93 1.25 -3.38
N GLN A 105 -20.95 0.46 -2.31
CA GLN A 105 -21.03 0.96 -0.93
C GLN A 105 -19.65 1.22 -0.30
N ALA A 106 -18.57 0.72 -0.89
CA ALA A 106 -17.23 0.93 -0.36
C ALA A 106 -16.78 2.37 -0.62
N LYS A 107 -16.24 3.03 0.42
CA LYS A 107 -15.63 4.35 0.26
C LYS A 107 -14.29 4.19 -0.46
N VAL A 108 -13.99 5.06 -1.41
CA VAL A 108 -12.67 5.10 -2.05
C VAL A 108 -11.93 6.32 -1.53
N VAL A 109 -10.79 6.12 -0.88
CA VAL A 109 -10.04 7.19 -0.21
C VAL A 109 -8.54 7.11 -0.49
N ALA A 110 -7.87 8.26 -0.51
CA ALA A 110 -6.42 8.37 -0.60
C ALA A 110 -5.95 9.63 0.13
N PRO A 111 -4.67 9.75 0.54
CA PRO A 111 -4.16 10.99 1.11
C PRO A 111 -4.24 12.16 0.14
N GLN A 112 -4.37 13.38 0.66
CA GLN A 112 -4.49 14.60 -0.17
C GLN A 112 -3.41 14.72 -1.26
N PRO A 113 -2.11 14.52 -0.98
CA PRO A 113 -1.07 14.59 -2.02
C PRO A 113 -1.26 13.57 -3.14
N VAL A 114 -1.75 12.37 -2.82
CA VAL A 114 -2.05 11.31 -3.80
C VAL A 114 -3.24 11.70 -4.66
N VAL A 115 -4.33 12.21 -4.05
CA VAL A 115 -5.50 12.70 -4.79
C VAL A 115 -5.12 13.82 -5.76
N ASP A 116 -4.29 14.77 -5.32
CA ASP A 116 -3.85 15.88 -6.15
C ASP A 116 -2.96 15.42 -7.30
N HIS A 117 -2.04 14.48 -7.06
CA HIS A 117 -1.23 13.87 -8.09
C HIS A 117 -2.09 13.14 -9.15
N ILE A 118 -3.08 12.35 -8.72
CA ILE A 118 -3.98 11.65 -9.64
C ILE A 118 -4.74 12.66 -10.50
N LYS A 119 -5.32 13.71 -9.89
CA LYS A 119 -6.04 14.76 -10.64
C LYS A 119 -5.15 15.44 -11.68
N ALA A 120 -3.89 15.70 -11.32
CA ALA A 120 -2.94 16.37 -12.20
C ALA A 120 -2.49 15.50 -13.38
N THR A 121 -2.47 14.17 -13.24
CA THR A 121 -1.82 13.27 -14.20
C THR A 121 -2.77 12.31 -14.93
N VAL A 122 -3.99 12.09 -14.43
CA VAL A 122 -4.88 11.01 -14.89
C VAL A 122 -5.19 11.03 -16.38
N GLU A 123 -5.42 12.21 -16.97
CA GLU A 123 -5.70 12.32 -18.41
C GLU A 123 -4.50 11.86 -19.25
N HIS A 124 -3.30 12.32 -18.87
CA HIS A 124 -2.05 11.93 -19.53
C HIS A 124 -1.75 10.44 -19.33
N LYS A 125 -1.94 9.91 -18.11
CA LYS A 125 -1.74 8.50 -17.80
C LYS A 125 -2.73 7.62 -18.59
N LEU A 126 -3.99 8.02 -18.73
CA LEU A 126 -4.96 7.31 -19.57
C LEU A 126 -4.57 7.32 -21.05
N ALA A 127 -4.11 8.45 -21.57
CA ALA A 127 -3.65 8.56 -22.96
C ALA A 127 -2.42 7.67 -23.22
N PHE A 128 -1.50 7.60 -22.26
CA PHE A 128 -0.27 6.81 -22.37
C PHE A 128 -0.50 5.31 -22.18
N TRP A 129 -1.27 4.92 -21.17
CA TRP A 129 -1.45 3.51 -20.79
C TRP A 129 -2.65 2.85 -21.47
N GLY A 130 -3.70 3.61 -21.82
CA GLY A 130 -4.91 3.07 -22.45
C GLY A 130 -4.62 2.23 -23.71
N PRO A 131 -3.79 2.69 -24.67
CA PRO A 131 -3.41 1.89 -25.82
C PRO A 131 -2.62 0.62 -25.49
N LYS A 132 -1.82 0.64 -24.40
CA LYS A 132 -1.00 -0.51 -23.96
C LYS A 132 -1.84 -1.56 -23.26
N LEU A 133 -2.80 -1.12 -22.45
CA LEU A 133 -3.77 -1.99 -21.77
C LEU A 133 -4.83 -2.55 -22.73
N GLY A 134 -5.10 -1.86 -23.84
CA GLY A 134 -6.05 -2.34 -24.85
C GLY A 134 -7.46 -2.50 -24.27
N ALA A 135 -7.98 -3.73 -24.29
CA ALA A 135 -9.28 -4.07 -23.71
C ALA A 135 -9.29 -4.05 -22.17
N ASP A 136 -8.11 -4.11 -21.54
CA ASP A 136 -7.95 -4.21 -20.10
C ASP A 136 -7.94 -2.84 -19.39
N LYS A 137 -8.01 -1.76 -20.16
CA LYS A 137 -8.04 -0.39 -19.63
C LYS A 137 -9.35 -0.10 -18.89
N PRO A 138 -9.35 0.78 -17.87
CA PRO A 138 -10.60 1.22 -17.26
C PRO A 138 -11.47 1.98 -18.27
N ALA A 139 -12.79 1.85 -18.17
CA ALA A 139 -13.74 2.63 -18.97
C ALA A 139 -13.78 4.09 -18.49
N LYS A 140 -13.55 4.32 -17.20
CA LYS A 140 -13.38 5.64 -16.59
C LYS A 140 -12.36 5.60 -15.46
N ALA A 141 -11.64 6.70 -15.27
CA ALA A 141 -10.85 6.87 -14.05
C ALA A 141 -11.74 7.28 -12.87
N VAL A 142 -11.60 6.57 -11.75
CA VAL A 142 -12.22 6.93 -10.48
C VAL A 142 -11.20 7.69 -9.64
N ILE A 143 -11.53 8.92 -9.24
CA ILE A 143 -10.68 9.73 -8.38
C ILE A 143 -11.07 9.47 -6.91
N PRO A 144 -10.13 9.04 -6.05
CA PRO A 144 -10.41 8.83 -4.63
C PRO A 144 -10.85 10.12 -3.92
N GLN A 145 -11.67 9.97 -2.87
CA GLN A 145 -11.91 11.05 -1.92
C GLN A 145 -10.68 11.25 -1.05
N VAL A 146 -10.54 12.44 -0.47
CA VAL A 146 -9.43 12.72 0.45
C VAL A 146 -9.69 11.97 1.76
N LEU A 147 -8.69 11.21 2.20
CA LEU A 147 -8.68 10.61 3.53
C LEU A 147 -8.53 11.72 4.58
N GLU A 148 -9.47 11.80 5.52
CA GLU A 148 -9.34 12.68 6.68
C GLU A 148 -8.32 12.12 7.67
N GLY A 149 -7.34 12.93 8.05
CA GLY A 149 -6.29 12.53 8.98
C GLY A 149 -5.25 11.60 8.36
N HIS A 150 -4.76 10.63 9.14
CA HIS A 150 -3.65 9.75 8.79
C HIS A 150 -3.92 8.29 9.14
N SER A 151 -5.18 7.88 9.25
CA SER A 151 -5.51 6.50 9.61
C SER A 151 -6.87 6.08 9.09
N LEU A 152 -7.01 4.79 8.81
CA LEU A 152 -8.27 4.10 8.61
C LEU A 152 -8.58 3.26 9.86
N THR A 153 -9.86 2.98 10.11
CA THR A 153 -10.29 2.12 11.21
C THR A 153 -11.06 0.92 10.65
N LEU A 154 -10.64 -0.28 11.04
CA LEU A 154 -11.33 -1.53 10.75
C LEU A 154 -11.70 -2.21 12.07
N GLU A 155 -12.98 -2.21 12.41
CA GLU A 155 -13.51 -2.86 13.63
C GLU A 155 -12.78 -2.44 14.92
N GLY A 156 -12.47 -1.14 15.02
CA GLY A 156 -11.76 -0.56 16.16
C GLY A 156 -10.24 -0.72 16.13
N LYS A 157 -9.68 -1.39 15.12
CA LYS A 157 -8.22 -1.51 14.90
C LYS A 157 -7.76 -0.50 13.85
N GLN A 158 -6.64 0.15 14.11
CA GLN A 158 -6.09 1.19 13.24
C GLN A 158 -5.22 0.60 12.13
N LEU A 159 -5.33 1.20 10.95
CA LEU A 159 -4.39 1.12 9.84
C LEU A 159 -3.84 2.54 9.64
N GLU A 160 -2.61 2.78 10.07
CA GLU A 160 -1.97 4.11 10.08
C GLU A 160 -1.25 4.36 8.75
N VAL A 161 -1.49 5.52 8.15
CA VAL A 161 -0.79 5.99 6.94
C VAL A 161 0.43 6.78 7.38
N ILE A 162 1.61 6.19 7.22
CA ILE A 162 2.88 6.77 7.67
C ILE A 162 3.60 7.45 6.49
N GLY A 163 4.18 8.62 6.75
CA GLY A 163 5.00 9.38 5.79
C GLY A 163 4.39 10.71 5.32
N LEU A 164 3.14 11.01 5.67
CA LEU A 164 2.45 12.25 5.30
C LEU A 164 3.12 13.53 5.85
N ASP A 165 3.91 13.40 6.90
CA ASP A 165 4.70 14.47 7.53
C ASP A 165 6.14 14.56 6.99
N GLY A 166 6.48 13.71 6.02
CA GLY A 166 7.81 13.58 5.44
C GLY A 166 8.07 14.49 4.24
N ALA A 167 9.29 14.38 3.70
CA ALA A 167 9.71 15.14 2.52
C ALA A 167 9.04 14.68 1.21
N GLN A 168 8.46 13.48 1.19
CA GLN A 168 7.74 12.90 0.05
C GLN A 168 6.36 12.39 0.52
N PRO A 169 5.41 13.29 0.81
CA PRO A 169 4.13 12.95 1.44
C PRO A 169 3.16 12.19 0.51
N ASP A 170 3.51 12.03 -0.76
CA ASP A 170 2.86 11.19 -1.76
C ASP A 170 3.40 9.75 -1.80
N ARG A 171 4.47 9.46 -1.04
CA ARG A 171 5.12 8.13 -0.93
C ARG A 171 4.95 7.58 0.49
N THR A 172 3.72 7.21 0.81
CA THR A 172 3.33 6.65 2.11
C THR A 172 3.34 5.13 2.13
N PHE A 173 3.20 4.54 3.32
CA PHE A 173 2.87 3.13 3.51
C PHE A 173 1.84 2.96 4.64
N VAL A 174 1.17 1.82 4.69
CA VAL A 174 0.21 1.50 5.75
C VAL A 174 0.89 0.64 6.82
N TRP A 175 0.88 1.12 8.06
CA TRP A 175 1.28 0.39 9.26
C TRP A 175 0.06 -0.12 10.02
N ILE A 176 0.07 -1.40 10.41
CA ILE A 176 -1.03 -2.03 11.14
C ILE A 176 -0.48 -2.51 12.50
N PRO A 177 -0.56 -1.68 13.56
CA PRO A 177 0.09 -1.97 14.84
C PRO A 177 -0.34 -3.30 15.47
N SER A 178 -1.64 -3.63 15.37
CA SER A 178 -2.24 -4.79 16.02
C SER A 178 -1.60 -6.12 15.57
N ILE A 179 -1.15 -6.20 14.31
CA ILE A 179 -0.49 -7.38 13.73
C ILE A 179 0.95 -7.13 13.30
N LYS A 180 1.48 -5.93 13.60
CA LYS A 180 2.82 -5.47 13.21
C LYS A 180 3.12 -5.67 11.72
N ALA A 181 2.21 -5.23 10.86
CA ALA A 181 2.36 -5.39 9.42
C ALA A 181 2.54 -4.06 8.70
N VAL A 182 3.42 -4.05 7.69
CA VAL A 182 3.56 -2.97 6.71
C VAL A 182 3.05 -3.44 5.37
N VAL A 183 2.12 -2.70 4.77
CA VAL A 183 1.51 -3.03 3.47
C VAL A 183 1.30 -1.78 2.62
N GLY A 184 1.18 -1.98 1.31
CA GLY A 184 0.90 -0.91 0.34
C GLY A 184 2.05 0.09 0.19
N GLY A 185 1.84 1.03 -0.73
CA GLY A 185 2.81 2.08 -1.06
C GLY A 185 3.90 1.61 -2.02
N VAL A 186 4.36 2.54 -2.85
CA VAL A 186 5.45 2.32 -3.83
C VAL A 186 6.84 2.15 -3.18
N VAL A 187 6.92 2.28 -1.86
CA VAL A 187 8.19 2.48 -1.15
C VAL A 187 8.99 1.20 -0.92
N VAL A 188 8.39 0.02 -1.01
CA VAL A 188 9.10 -1.26 -0.85
C VAL A 188 8.88 -2.12 -2.09
N SER A 189 9.98 -2.70 -2.59
CA SER A 189 9.98 -3.69 -3.66
C SER A 189 10.82 -4.92 -3.31
N GLU A 190 10.68 -6.02 -4.07
CA GLU A 190 11.52 -7.22 -3.92
C GLU A 190 11.64 -7.97 -5.26
N ASN A 191 12.83 -8.52 -5.56
CA ASN A 191 13.10 -9.35 -6.74
C ASN A 191 12.81 -8.70 -8.12
N ILE A 192 12.67 -7.38 -8.17
CA ILE A 192 12.51 -6.60 -9.40
C ILE A 192 13.47 -5.42 -9.40
N HIS A 193 13.78 -4.91 -10.59
CA HIS A 193 14.39 -3.58 -10.69
C HIS A 193 13.43 -2.52 -10.14
N VAL A 194 13.91 -1.69 -9.22
CA VAL A 194 13.09 -0.70 -8.52
C VAL A 194 12.78 0.49 -9.44
N TRP A 195 11.56 1.02 -9.34
CA TRP A 195 11.08 2.17 -10.11
C TRP A 195 11.73 3.48 -9.64
N MET A 196 12.86 3.81 -10.25
CA MET A 196 13.66 5.01 -9.94
C MET A 196 13.25 6.26 -10.74
N ALA A 197 12.38 6.13 -11.74
CA ALA A 197 12.06 7.21 -12.69
C ALA A 197 11.41 8.44 -12.02
N ASP A 198 10.62 8.23 -10.96
CA ASP A 198 9.96 9.33 -10.23
C ASP A 198 10.84 10.00 -9.18
N THR A 199 12.01 9.44 -8.85
CA THR A 199 12.91 9.97 -7.81
C THR A 199 14.20 10.51 -8.41
N GLN A 200 14.10 11.52 -9.27
CA GLN A 200 15.23 11.93 -10.15
C GLN A 200 16.42 12.60 -9.44
N THR A 201 16.31 12.91 -8.14
CA THR A 201 17.34 13.66 -7.41
C THR A 201 17.98 12.84 -6.28
N ALA A 202 19.25 13.14 -5.95
CA ALA A 202 19.92 12.54 -4.79
C ALA A 202 19.17 12.82 -3.47
N LYS A 203 18.51 13.97 -3.38
CA LYS A 203 17.65 14.30 -2.23
C LYS A 203 16.44 13.36 -2.16
N SER A 204 15.74 13.11 -3.26
CA SER A 204 14.61 12.17 -3.28
C SER A 204 15.01 10.73 -2.91
N HIS A 205 16.22 10.30 -3.27
CA HIS A 205 16.74 8.99 -2.83
C HIS A 205 17.06 8.97 -1.33
N THR A 206 17.68 10.03 -0.82
CA THR A 206 17.94 10.17 0.62
C THR A 206 16.64 10.18 1.43
N ASP A 207 15.62 10.90 0.94
CA ASP A 207 14.30 10.96 1.58
C ASP A 207 13.60 9.58 1.54
N TRP A 208 13.70 8.84 0.44
CA TRP A 208 13.17 7.47 0.33
C TRP A 208 13.89 6.50 1.28
N LEU A 209 15.22 6.58 1.35
CA LEU A 209 16.01 5.78 2.31
C LEU A 209 15.59 6.08 3.77
N ALA A 210 15.26 7.33 4.11
CA ALA A 210 14.73 7.68 5.42
C ALA A 210 13.35 7.05 5.67
N THR A 211 12.47 7.01 4.66
CA THR A 211 11.18 6.29 4.75
C THR A 211 11.38 4.79 4.99
N LEU A 212 12.33 4.16 4.30
CA LEU A 212 12.68 2.75 4.52
C LEU A 212 13.23 2.52 5.94
N GLN A 213 14.03 3.45 6.48
CA GLN A 213 14.49 3.37 7.86
C GLN A 213 13.32 3.45 8.85
N ARG A 214 12.34 4.33 8.63
CA ARG A 214 11.12 4.40 9.47
C ARG A 214 10.39 3.05 9.50
N ILE A 215 10.32 2.34 8.37
CA ILE A 215 9.73 0.98 8.32
C ILE A 215 10.52 0.02 9.23
N GLN A 216 11.86 0.05 9.20
CA GLN A 216 12.69 -0.81 10.05
C GLN A 216 12.49 -0.50 11.54
N ASP A 217 12.37 0.77 11.90
CA ASP A 217 12.20 1.22 13.29
C ASP A 217 10.88 0.76 13.91
N LEU A 218 9.84 0.55 13.10
CA LEU A 218 8.55 -0.03 13.52
C LEU A 218 8.67 -1.52 13.93
N LYS A 219 9.77 -2.19 13.55
CA LYS A 219 10.03 -3.62 13.81
C LYS A 219 8.86 -4.51 13.36
N PRO A 220 8.49 -4.47 12.06
CA PRO A 220 7.40 -5.27 11.52
C PRO A 220 7.66 -6.77 11.67
N ARG A 221 6.58 -7.54 11.82
CA ARG A 221 6.59 -9.01 11.68
C ARG A 221 6.26 -9.43 10.26
N THR A 222 5.55 -8.58 9.52
CA THR A 222 5.16 -8.81 8.12
C THR A 222 5.40 -7.56 7.29
N VAL A 223 5.97 -7.72 6.10
CA VAL A 223 6.10 -6.67 5.09
C VAL A 223 5.56 -7.23 3.79
N ILE A 224 4.58 -6.55 3.19
CA ILE A 224 4.06 -6.86 1.86
C ILE A 224 4.43 -5.68 0.95
N PRO A 225 5.44 -5.85 0.07
CA PRO A 225 5.88 -4.80 -0.85
C PRO A 225 4.77 -4.36 -1.81
N GLY A 226 4.81 -3.12 -2.27
CA GLY A 226 3.92 -2.63 -3.33
C GLY A 226 4.14 -3.40 -4.64
N HIS A 227 5.40 -3.74 -4.95
CA HIS A 227 5.75 -4.55 -6.12
C HIS A 227 6.75 -5.64 -5.77
N TYR A 228 6.52 -6.87 -6.24
CA TYR A 228 7.51 -7.93 -6.09
C TYR A 228 7.30 -9.09 -7.06
N LEU A 229 8.36 -9.88 -7.26
CA LEU A 229 8.28 -11.23 -7.81
C LEU A 229 8.69 -12.27 -6.77
N GLY A 230 8.22 -13.50 -6.93
CA GLY A 230 8.49 -14.58 -5.99
C GLY A 230 7.83 -14.34 -4.62
N THR A 231 8.56 -14.64 -3.54
CA THR A 231 8.05 -14.53 -2.17
C THR A 231 8.75 -13.39 -1.42
N PRO A 232 8.01 -12.35 -0.96
CA PRO A 232 8.60 -11.26 -0.20
C PRO A 232 8.89 -11.68 1.23
N SER A 233 9.71 -10.89 1.92
CA SER A 233 10.03 -11.13 3.33
C SER A 233 10.34 -9.81 4.04
N LEU A 234 10.69 -9.87 5.33
CA LEU A 234 11.19 -8.70 6.05
C LEU A 234 12.44 -8.08 5.39
N LYS A 235 13.16 -8.84 4.56
CA LYS A 235 14.34 -8.36 3.83
C LYS A 235 14.01 -7.41 2.68
N SER A 236 12.75 -7.32 2.22
CA SER A 236 12.36 -6.45 1.10
C SER A 236 12.70 -4.98 1.33
N VAL A 237 12.62 -4.54 2.60
CA VAL A 237 12.99 -3.18 3.01
C VAL A 237 14.48 -2.94 2.80
N ALA A 238 15.33 -3.89 3.21
CA ALA A 238 16.78 -3.81 3.02
C ALA A 238 17.16 -3.94 1.54
N PHE A 239 16.50 -4.86 0.81
CA PHE A 239 16.67 -5.01 -0.63
C PHE A 239 16.45 -3.69 -1.37
N THR A 240 15.32 -3.01 -1.09
CA THR A 240 15.00 -1.73 -1.74
C THR A 240 16.04 -0.68 -1.40
N ALA A 241 16.46 -0.58 -0.13
CA ALA A 241 17.48 0.38 0.30
C ALA A 241 18.83 0.14 -0.39
N ASP A 242 19.25 -1.12 -0.50
CA ASP A 242 20.52 -1.49 -1.12
C ASP A 242 20.49 -1.32 -2.65
N TYR A 243 19.32 -1.52 -3.27
CA TYR A 243 19.11 -1.19 -4.67
C TYR A 243 19.28 0.31 -4.93
N ILE A 244 18.64 1.18 -4.14
CA ILE A 244 18.75 2.64 -4.28
C ILE A 244 20.21 3.09 -4.17
N LYS A 245 20.93 2.61 -3.16
CA LYS A 245 22.36 2.93 -2.98
C LYS A 245 23.20 2.46 -4.16
N ALA A 246 22.98 1.23 -4.64
CA ALA A 246 23.70 0.71 -5.80
C ALA A 246 23.38 1.51 -7.08
N PHE A 247 22.12 1.92 -7.25
CA PHE A 247 21.70 2.76 -8.38
C PHE A 247 22.40 4.12 -8.35
N ASP A 248 22.49 4.76 -7.18
CA ASP A 248 23.23 6.02 -7.00
C ASP A 248 24.72 5.86 -7.32
N GLU A 249 25.35 4.82 -6.77
CA GLU A 249 26.76 4.51 -7.01
C GLU A 249 27.06 4.31 -8.51
N GLU A 250 26.22 3.55 -9.22
CA GLU A 250 26.42 3.28 -10.64
C GLU A 250 26.03 4.46 -11.52
N THR A 251 25.02 5.25 -11.15
CA THR A 251 24.61 6.45 -11.90
C THR A 251 25.73 7.49 -11.96
N ALA A 252 26.49 7.64 -10.87
CA ALA A 252 27.65 8.53 -10.81
C ALA A 252 28.81 8.08 -11.71
N LYS A 253 28.94 6.77 -11.97
CA LYS A 253 30.02 6.19 -12.79
C LYS A 253 29.63 6.08 -14.27
N ALA A 254 28.36 5.82 -14.54
CA ALA A 254 27.85 5.54 -15.88
C ALA A 254 27.82 6.80 -16.75
N LYS A 255 28.31 6.68 -17.98
CA LYS A 255 28.29 7.78 -18.96
C LYS A 255 26.87 8.05 -19.48
N ASP A 256 26.13 7.00 -19.76
CA ASP A 256 24.81 7.00 -20.43
C ASP A 256 23.92 5.90 -19.83
N SER A 257 22.65 5.85 -20.26
CA SER A 257 21.68 4.89 -19.74
C SER A 257 22.08 3.45 -20.05
N ALA A 258 22.68 3.19 -21.20
CA ALA A 258 23.15 1.86 -21.59
C ALA A 258 24.24 1.34 -20.63
N ALA A 259 25.21 2.18 -20.26
CA ALA A 259 26.24 1.85 -19.27
C ALA A 259 25.62 1.60 -17.88
N LEU A 260 24.65 2.43 -17.46
CA LEU A 260 23.96 2.26 -16.18
C LEU A 260 23.14 0.96 -16.15
N ILE A 261 22.39 0.66 -17.20
CA ILE A 261 21.62 -0.59 -17.34
C ILE A 261 22.57 -1.79 -17.25
N SER A 262 23.70 -1.76 -17.96
CA SER A 262 24.69 -2.82 -17.92
C SER A 262 25.27 -3.03 -16.52
N ALA A 263 25.62 -1.95 -15.82
CA ALA A 263 26.15 -2.00 -14.46
C ALA A 263 25.13 -2.56 -13.46
N MET A 264 23.88 -2.13 -13.53
CA MET A 264 22.81 -2.61 -12.66
C MET A 264 22.46 -4.08 -12.93
N LYS A 265 22.38 -4.50 -14.19
CA LYS A 265 22.20 -5.91 -14.56
C LYS A 265 23.37 -6.79 -14.08
N LYS A 266 24.59 -6.25 -14.00
CA LYS A 266 25.74 -6.97 -13.42
C LYS A 266 25.62 -7.15 -11.90
N ARG A 267 25.17 -6.12 -11.17
CA ARG A 267 24.97 -6.20 -9.71
C ARG A 267 23.75 -7.06 -9.35
N TYR A 268 22.74 -7.04 -10.20
CA TYR A 268 21.44 -7.67 -9.98
C TYR A 268 21.01 -8.54 -11.18
N PRO A 269 21.70 -9.65 -11.48
CA PRO A 269 21.52 -10.40 -12.72
C PRO A 269 20.21 -11.20 -12.81
N THR A 270 19.50 -11.36 -11.70
CA THR A 270 18.30 -12.21 -11.60
C THR A 270 17.01 -11.45 -11.33
N LEU A 271 17.06 -10.11 -11.29
CA LEU A 271 15.84 -9.33 -11.05
C LEU A 271 14.95 -9.31 -12.29
N GLY A 272 13.64 -9.38 -12.06
CA GLY A 272 12.65 -9.17 -13.10
C GLY A 272 12.44 -7.69 -13.43
N ASP A 273 11.47 -7.45 -14.32
CA ASP A 273 11.03 -6.12 -14.75
C ASP A 273 12.18 -5.23 -15.28
N ALA A 274 12.89 -5.73 -16.30
CA ALA A 274 13.97 -4.99 -16.93
C ALA A 274 13.51 -3.65 -17.55
N SER A 275 12.24 -3.54 -17.96
CA SER A 275 11.64 -2.30 -18.46
C SER A 275 11.72 -1.16 -17.46
N THR A 276 11.54 -1.45 -16.17
CA THR A 276 11.65 -0.46 -15.10
C THR A 276 13.07 0.11 -14.99
N LEU A 277 14.10 -0.75 -15.08
CA LEU A 277 15.49 -0.29 -15.12
C LEU A 277 15.78 0.55 -16.37
N GLU A 278 15.28 0.13 -17.54
CA GLU A 278 15.51 0.84 -18.80
C GLU A 278 14.93 2.25 -18.78
N LEU A 279 13.71 2.42 -18.25
CA LEU A 279 13.09 3.73 -18.08
C LEU A 279 13.88 4.57 -17.06
N GLY A 280 14.09 4.03 -15.85
CA GLY A 280 14.77 4.75 -14.77
C GLY A 280 16.18 5.22 -15.17
N ALA A 281 16.92 4.40 -15.92
CA ALA A 281 18.25 4.77 -16.40
C ALA A 281 18.23 5.91 -17.43
N LYS A 282 17.27 5.91 -18.37
CA LYS A 282 17.13 7.00 -19.35
C LYS A 282 16.80 8.32 -18.67
N VAL A 283 15.91 8.29 -17.68
CA VAL A 283 15.54 9.47 -16.90
C VAL A 283 16.72 9.97 -16.07
N ALA A 284 17.38 9.09 -15.31
CA ALA A 284 18.53 9.45 -14.48
C ALA A 284 19.72 10.02 -15.28
N LYS A 285 19.85 9.65 -16.56
CA LYS A 285 20.88 10.17 -17.46
C LYS A 285 20.43 11.35 -18.32
N GLY A 286 19.20 11.84 -18.14
CA GLY A 286 18.66 12.98 -18.87
C GLY A 286 18.35 12.70 -20.35
N GLU A 287 18.34 11.42 -20.75
CA GLU A 287 18.02 10.97 -22.11
C GLU A 287 16.51 10.91 -22.37
N MET A 288 15.71 10.97 -21.31
CA MET A 288 14.25 11.02 -21.35
C MET A 288 13.74 11.99 -20.29
N GLN A 289 12.76 12.82 -20.65
CA GLN A 289 11.98 13.59 -19.69
C GLN A 289 10.83 12.74 -19.18
N TRP A 290 10.61 12.78 -17.88
CA TRP A 290 9.60 12.02 -17.17
C TRP A 290 8.93 12.90 -16.13
#